data_AF-A0A6H1ZAV4-F1
#
_entry.id   AF-A0A6H1ZAV4-F1
#
_cell.length_a   1.000
_cell.length_b   1.000
_cell.length_c   1.000
_cell.angle_alpha   90.00
_cell.angle_beta   90.00
_cell.angle_gamma   90.00
#
_symmetry.space_group_name_H-M   'P 1'
#
loop_
_entity.id
_entity.type
_entity.pdbx_description
1 polymer ?
#
loop_
_entity_poly.entity_id
_entity_poly.type
_entity_poly.pdbx_seq_one_letter_code
_entity_poly.pdbx_strand_id
1 'polypeptide(L)' 'MGVYDTIIFHCPNCGVTLDAQSKSGACLLEEYTLENVPFEVALNANRHAPFNCDCGKSWELDMNWAGLKVIPAKKIK' A
#
# COMPACT_ATOMS: atom_id res chain seq x y z
N MET A 1 -2.36 -1.97 18.28
CA MET A 1 -2.76 -3.39 18.15
C MET A 1 -3.11 -3.63 16.68
N GLY A 2 -2.27 -4.36 15.95
CA GLY A 2 -2.54 -4.73 14.55
C GLY A 2 -2.25 -6.22 14.38
N VAL A 3 -3.18 -6.95 13.78
CA VAL A 3 -3.11 -8.40 13.45
C VAL A 3 -2.94 -8.62 11.95
N TYR A 4 -2.16 -7.75 11.30
CA TYR A 4 -2.06 -7.66 9.84
C TYR A 4 -0.67 -7.19 9.44
N ASP A 5 -0.28 -7.57 8.24
CA ASP A 5 0.96 -7.10 7.62
C ASP A 5 0.75 -5.68 7.12
N THR A 6 1.76 -4.81 7.30
CA THR A 6 1.65 -3.38 7.04
C THR A 6 2.66 -2.95 5.99
N ILE A 7 2.21 -2.30 4.92
CA ILE A 7 3.07 -1.76 3.87
C ILE A 7 3.26 -0.27 4.14
N ILE A 8 4.51 0.14 4.37
CA ILE A 8 4.86 1.55 4.60
C ILE A 8 5.36 2.16 3.29
N PHE A 9 4.76 3.28 2.90
CA PHE A 9 5.16 4.02 1.70
C PHE A 9 5.02 5.53 1.87
N HIS A 10 5.78 6.29 1.09
CA HIS A 10 5.70 7.75 1.10
C HIS A 10 4.74 8.24 0.02
N CYS A 11 3.89 9.22 0.37
CA CYS A 11 3.05 9.93 -0.57
C CYS A 11 3.92 10.66 -1.62
N PRO A 12 3.82 10.33 -2.92
CA PRO A 12 4.63 10.97 -3.96
C PRO A 12 4.40 12.49 -4.11
N ASN A 13 3.32 13.02 -3.53
CA ASN A 13 2.98 14.44 -3.63
C ASN A 13 3.50 15.31 -2.47
N CYS A 14 3.48 14.80 -1.24
CA CYS A 14 3.82 15.60 -0.05
C CYS A 14 4.89 14.95 0.84
N GLY A 15 5.33 13.74 0.52
CA GLY A 15 6.35 13.01 1.26
C GLY A 15 5.89 12.40 2.58
N VAL A 16 4.65 12.64 3.03
CA VAL A 16 4.13 12.04 4.27
C VAL A 16 4.12 10.51 4.15
N THR A 17 4.46 9.85 5.25
CA THR A 17 4.41 8.40 5.36
C THR A 17 2.96 7.96 5.49
N LEU A 18 2.57 6.98 4.68
CA LEU A 18 1.29 6.32 4.69
C LEU A 18 1.50 4.82 4.95
N ASP A 19 0.55 4.21 5.65
CA ASP A 19 0.49 2.77 5.84
C ASP A 19 -0.69 2.18 5.06
N ALA A 20 -0.43 1.05 4.42
CA ALA A 20 -1.43 0.22 3.78
C ALA A 20 -1.51 -1.13 4.48
N GLN A 21 -2.67 -1.44 5.04
CA GLN A 21 -2.88 -2.69 5.77
C GLN A 21 -3.27 -3.81 4.82
N SER A 22 -2.55 -4.93 4.90
CA SER A 22 -2.88 -6.17 4.20
C SER A 22 -3.29 -7.24 5.20
N LYS A 23 -4.52 -7.73 5.06
CA LYS A 23 -5.05 -8.84 5.86
C LYS A 23 -4.82 -10.20 5.18
N SER A 24 -3.72 -10.34 4.45
CA SER A 24 -3.42 -11.54 3.68
C SER A 24 -1.93 -11.79 3.63
N GLY A 25 -1.55 -13.07 3.62
CA GLY A 25 -0.18 -13.51 3.86
C GLY A 25 -0.14 -14.45 5.06
N ALA A 26 1.05 -14.73 5.57
CA ALA A 26 1.24 -15.59 6.74
C ALA A 26 0.82 -14.94 8.07
N CYS A 27 0.23 -13.73 8.04
CA CYS A 27 -0.19 -12.95 9.21
C CYS A 27 0.95 -12.81 10.23
N LEU A 28 2.13 -12.43 9.74
CA LEU A 28 3.35 -12.38 10.54
C LEU A 28 3.50 -11.08 11.32
N LEU A 29 2.59 -10.10 11.11
CA LEU A 29 2.63 -8.77 11.71
C LEU A 29 3.84 -7.97 11.22
N GLU A 30 4.31 -8.28 10.02
CA GLU A 30 5.53 -7.67 9.50
C GLU A 30 5.24 -6.32 8.84
N GLU A 31 6.24 -5.44 8.94
CA GLU A 31 6.26 -4.16 8.26
C GLU A 31 7.10 -4.30 6.99
N TYR A 32 6.46 -4.13 5.84
CA TYR A 32 7.09 -4.21 4.53
C TYR A 32 7.24 -2.82 3.91
N THR A 33 8.38 -2.59 3.26
CA THR A 33 8.57 -1.43 2.38
C THR A 33 8.16 -1.79 0.96
N LEU A 34 8.04 -0.80 0.07
CA LEU A 34 7.78 -1.02 -1.36
C LEU A 34 8.81 -1.95 -2.03
N GLU A 35 10.02 -2.06 -1.47
CA GLU A 35 11.12 -2.86 -2.01
C GLU A 35 11.08 -4.32 -1.53
N ASN A 36 10.52 -4.57 -0.34
CA ASN A 36 10.58 -5.87 0.33
C ASN A 36 9.19 -6.53 0.52
N VAL A 37 8.13 -5.91 0.02
CA VAL A 37 6.77 -6.42 0.17
C VAL A 37 6.52 -7.64 -0.73
N PRO A 38 6.04 -8.77 -0.17
CA PRO A 38 5.64 -9.92 -0.96
C PRO A 38 4.47 -9.61 -1.90
N PHE A 39 4.44 -10.26 -3.06
CA PHE A 39 3.39 -10.04 -4.07
C PHE A 39 1.97 -10.23 -3.53
N GLU A 40 1.76 -11.29 -2.75
CA GLU A 40 0.46 -11.61 -2.18
C GLU A 40 -0.02 -10.58 -1.15
N VAL A 41 0.91 -9.99 -0.39
CA VAL A 41 0.64 -8.94 0.60
C VAL A 41 0.22 -7.66 -0.12
N ALA A 42 0.98 -7.25 -1.15
CA ALA A 42 0.69 -6.06 -1.95
C ALA A 42 -0.65 -6.14 -2.70
N LEU A 43 -0.95 -7.28 -3.33
CA LEU A 43 -2.20 -7.49 -4.06
C LEU A 43 -3.43 -7.35 -3.15
N ASN A 44 -3.34 -7.82 -1.91
CA ASN A 44 -4.45 -7.74 -0.96
C ASN A 44 -4.57 -6.39 -0.27
N ALA A 45 -3.47 -5.63 -0.12
CA ALA A 45 -3.53 -4.26 0.38
C ALA A 45 -4.44 -3.38 -0.47
N ASN A 46 -4.41 -3.54 -1.80
CA ASN A 46 -5.30 -2.82 -2.72
C ASN A 46 -6.80 -3.08 -2.50
N ARG A 47 -7.22 -4.11 -1.76
CA ARG A 47 -8.64 -4.28 -1.41
C ARG A 47 -9.17 -3.14 -0.53
N HIS A 48 -8.27 -2.43 0.14
CA HIS A 48 -8.57 -1.26 0.96
C HIS A 48 -8.25 0.06 0.23
N ALA A 49 -7.86 -0.01 -1.04
CA ALA A 49 -7.68 1.18 -1.86
C ALA A 49 -9.01 1.92 -2.08
N PRO A 50 -8.97 3.25 -2.23
CA PRO A 50 -7.77 4.07 -2.34
C PRO A 50 -7.26 4.60 -1.00
N PHE A 51 -5.94 4.69 -0.85
CA PHE A 51 -5.25 5.22 0.33
C PHE A 51 -5.26 6.74 0.31
N ASN A 52 -6.05 7.36 1.18
CA ASN A 52 -6.19 8.81 1.25
C ASN A 52 -5.06 9.42 2.08
N CYS A 53 -4.42 10.43 1.52
CA CYS A 53 -3.41 11.23 2.18
C CYS A 53 -4.00 12.56 2.64
N ASP A 54 -3.53 13.12 3.76
CA ASP A 54 -3.93 14.45 4.25
C ASP A 54 -3.68 15.59 3.24
N CYS A 55 -2.83 15.38 2.24
CA CYS A 55 -2.68 16.34 1.13
C CYS A 55 -3.87 16.38 0.16
N GLY A 56 -4.92 15.59 0.38
CA GLY A 56 -6.13 15.53 -0.44
C GLY A 56 -6.00 14.67 -1.70
N LYS A 57 -4.92 13.90 -1.84
CA LYS A 57 -4.73 12.92 -2.92
C LYS A 57 -4.91 11.50 -2.42
N SER A 58 -5.41 10.64 -3.29
CA SER A 58 -5.59 9.22 -3.01
C SER A 58 -4.69 8.39 -3.90
N TRP A 59 -4.17 7.29 -3.36
CA TRP A 59 -3.17 6.43 -4.00
C TRP A 59 -3.61 4.97 -4.01
N GLU A 60 -3.05 4.21 -4.94
CA GLU A 60 -3.18 2.76 -5.07
C GLU A 60 -1.78 2.16 -5.26
N LEU A 61 -1.61 0.88 -4.93
CA LEU A 61 -0.34 0.18 -5.07
C LEU A 61 -0.36 -0.66 -6.35
N ASP A 62 0.27 -0.20 -7.42
CA ASP A 62 0.38 -0.95 -8.67
C ASP A 62 1.57 -1.90 -8.63
N MET A 63 1.32 -3.21 -8.70
CA MET A 63 2.38 -4.20 -8.71
C MET A 63 2.61 -4.73 -10.11
N ASN A 64 3.83 -4.53 -10.62
CA ASN A 64 4.26 -5.03 -11.92
C ASN A 64 5.55 -5.87 -11.78
N TRP A 65 5.99 -6.45 -12.89
CA TRP A 65 7.26 -7.18 -13.00
C TRP A 65 8.50 -6.37 -12.56
N ALA A 66 8.38 -5.04 -12.49
CA ALA A 66 9.43 -4.13 -12.03
C ALA A 66 9.38 -3.81 -10.52
N GLY A 67 8.46 -4.42 -9.77
CA GLY A 67 8.24 -4.16 -8.33
C GLY A 67 6.94 -3.40 -8.05
N LEU A 68 6.72 -3.08 -6.77
CA LEU A 68 5.56 -2.34 -6.30
C LEU A 68 5.76 -0.83 -6.49
N LYS A 69 4.76 -0.14 -7.05
CA LYS A 69 4.77 1.32 -7.25
C LYS A 69 3.50 1.95 -6.71
N VAL A 70 3.63 3.17 -6.21
CA VAL A 70 2.48 3.97 -5.76
C VAL A 70 1.96 4.76 -6.95
N ILE A 71 0.70 4.52 -7.34
CA ILE A 71 0.03 5.23 -8.44
C ILE A 71 -1.14 6.06 -7.91
N PRO A 72 -1.50 7.17 -8.57
CA PRO A 72 -2.68 7.93 -8.19
C PRO A 72 -3.96 7.10 -8.42
N ALA A 73 -4.89 7.17 -7.47
CA ALA A 73 -6.09 6.36 -7.53
C ALA A 73 -6.99 6.73 -8.72
N LYS A 74 -7.40 5.73 -9.50
CA LYS A 74 -8.37 5.95 -10.58
C LYS A 74 -9.75 6.15 -9.97
N LYS A 75 -10.34 7.32 -10.20
CA LYS A 75 -11.78 7.53 -9.94
C LYS A 75 -12.57 6.56 -10.82
N ILE A 76 -13.10 5.50 -10.23
CA ILE A 76 -14.12 4.68 -10.89
C ILE A 76 -15.32 5.61 -11.11
N LYS A 77 -15.64 5.87 -12.38
CA LYS A 77 -16.83 6.60 -12.81
C LYS A 77 -18.06 5.73 -12.67
#